data_AF-A0A379AE80-F1
#
_entry.id   AF-A0A379AE80-F1
#
_cell.length_a   1.000
_cell.length_b   1.000
_cell.length_c   1.000
_cell.angle_alpha   90.00
_cell.angle_beta   90.00
_cell.angle_gamma   90.00
#
_symmetry.space_group_name_H-M   'P 1'
#
loop_
_entity.id
_entity.type
_entity.pdbx_description
1 polymer ?
#
loop_
_entity_poly.entity_id
_entity_poly.type
_entity_poly.pdbx_seq_one_letter_code
_entity_poly.pdbx_strand_id
1 'polypeptide(L)'
;MVSLNGNLVKLGEFDNILSHSDDAKEIKISFDLFPENDIQKSDEIHKVSFGLSFGIRESDGEKRRINPELSRVEVDAFNRDSDSHDLIRKFSLEVKQSSLINLDLCTEDQEKLEQVYPEFKISEFRKFDGCIPTTIKLVYNVSKKISQDIIPLIVNEQKYLFKKSTFKDVEKRELTNITIPEEFSLKICELIKNKLNDLNNGLNVPSEEFNKRFIGLESVLIHGLESLKENFIAINFKLKQSDIPEHFLKTKTHIREWQYFISNLQYDKRQQLIVLLDENRSLLQEIWLQHSKKITSEIEYEMPIFSQLNKILHNQFSTNIKYLGPLRKGPVPFYETNPYNGETVGLKGEYTAALLYNKKDEIITYLSPILYNNEQYIKFVEKQDTLHNACISWLTYLGVITDIEVGDIGELGLNIKVKNTNDKKTARFKSCWGGGKSGFTYNSHVVII
;
A
#
# COMPACT_ATOMS: atom_id res chain seq x y z
N MET A 1 -10.38 -24.13 59.75
CA MET A 1 -10.32 -24.77 58.43
C MET A 1 -11.47 -24.23 57.60
N VAL A 2 -11.20 -23.30 56.70
CA VAL A 2 -12.20 -22.60 55.90
C VAL A 2 -11.68 -22.59 54.47
N SER A 3 -12.27 -23.47 53.66
CA SER A 3 -12.15 -23.47 52.20
C SER A 3 -12.87 -22.22 51.69
N LEU A 4 -12.11 -21.31 51.06
CA LEU A 4 -12.68 -20.13 50.42
C LEU A 4 -12.42 -20.23 48.93
N ASN A 5 -13.42 -20.78 48.25
CA ASN A 5 -13.93 -20.19 47.02
C ASN A 5 -14.15 -18.69 47.28
N GLY A 6 -13.10 -17.88 47.13
CA GLY A 6 -13.30 -16.48 46.75
C GLY A 6 -14.05 -16.49 45.43
N ASN A 7 -15.01 -15.58 45.25
CA ASN A 7 -15.67 -15.39 43.97
C ASN A 7 -14.61 -15.37 42.87
N LEU A 8 -14.85 -16.12 41.78
CA LEU A 8 -14.09 -16.00 40.54
C LEU A 8 -13.88 -14.51 40.26
N VAL A 9 -12.66 -14.01 40.51
CA VAL A 9 -12.25 -12.71 39.99
C VAL A 9 -11.97 -12.98 38.53
N LYS A 10 -13.05 -12.88 37.74
CA LYS A 10 -13.01 -12.91 36.28
C LYS A 10 -12.05 -11.78 35.89
N LEU A 11 -10.92 -12.12 35.28
CA LEU A 11 -9.97 -11.15 34.72
C LEU A 11 -10.63 -10.47 33.51
N GLY A 12 -11.51 -9.51 33.81
CA GLY A 12 -12.15 -8.59 32.87
C GLY A 12 -13.10 -9.16 31.79
N GLU A 13 -14.11 -8.37 31.43
CA GLU A 13 -14.78 -8.47 30.13
C GLU A 13 -14.13 -7.46 29.16
N PHE A 14 -14.44 -7.47 27.86
CA PHE A 14 -13.91 -6.48 26.90
C PHE A 14 -14.08 -5.03 27.38
N ASP A 15 -15.17 -4.72 28.09
CA ASP A 15 -15.43 -3.41 28.68
C ASP A 15 -14.36 -2.97 29.71
N ASN A 16 -13.53 -3.91 30.17
CA ASN A 16 -12.44 -3.67 31.12
C ASN A 16 -11.07 -3.50 30.43
N ILE A 17 -11.00 -3.65 29.10
CA ILE A 17 -9.79 -3.40 28.29
C ILE A 17 -10.02 -2.10 27.51
N LEU A 18 -9.95 -0.98 28.22
CA LEU A 18 -9.99 0.36 27.63
C LEU A 18 -8.57 0.92 27.58
N SER A 19 -8.22 1.60 26.49
CA SER A 19 -7.00 2.40 26.40
C SER A 19 -7.03 3.46 27.50
N HIS A 20 -5.93 3.60 28.25
CA HIS A 20 -5.85 4.67 29.25
C HIS A 20 -5.97 6.01 28.51
N SER A 21 -6.90 6.88 28.94
CA SER A 21 -7.18 8.21 28.40
C SER A 21 -7.91 8.32 27.04
N ASP A 22 -8.52 7.24 26.52
CA ASP A 22 -9.32 7.31 25.28
C ASP A 22 -10.73 6.74 25.46
N ASP A 23 -11.75 7.50 25.04
CA ASP A 23 -13.16 7.08 25.03
C ASP A 23 -13.46 6.09 23.88
N ALA A 24 -12.48 5.85 23.01
CA ALA A 24 -12.59 4.91 21.91
C ALA A 24 -12.72 3.45 22.40
N LYS A 25 -13.81 2.78 22.00
CA LYS A 25 -14.07 1.35 22.25
C LYS A 25 -13.25 0.40 21.35
N GLU A 26 -12.02 0.80 21.01
CA GLU A 26 -11.16 0.10 20.07
C GLU A 26 -9.80 -0.20 20.73
N ILE A 27 -9.39 -1.47 20.74
CA ILE A 27 -8.09 -1.93 21.25
C ILE A 27 -7.12 -1.92 20.07
N LYS A 28 -6.05 -1.12 20.15
CA LYS A 28 -4.99 -1.08 19.14
C LYS A 28 -3.74 -1.83 19.62
N ILE A 29 -3.22 -2.72 18.79
CA ILE A 29 -1.95 -3.42 18.98
C ILE A 29 -1.05 -3.08 17.80
N SER A 30 0.12 -2.52 18.06
CA SER A 30 1.06 -2.13 17.01
C SER A 30 2.46 -2.70 17.23
N PHE A 31 3.13 -3.02 16.14
CA PHE A 31 4.49 -3.57 16.11
C PHE A 31 5.34 -2.76 15.14
N ASP A 32 6.56 -2.43 15.57
CA ASP A 32 7.61 -1.97 14.67
C ASP A 32 8.57 -3.13 14.41
N LEU A 33 8.61 -3.58 13.16
CA LEU A 33 9.39 -4.71 12.71
C LEU A 33 10.57 -4.22 11.87
N PHE A 34 11.76 -4.72 12.19
CA PHE A 34 13.01 -4.40 11.50
C PHE A 34 13.54 -5.69 10.85
N PRO A 35 13.18 -5.98 9.58
CA PRO A 35 13.68 -7.18 8.90
C PRO A 35 15.21 -7.15 8.78
N GLU A 36 15.85 -8.32 8.94
CA GLU A 36 17.27 -8.52 8.67
C GLU A 36 17.52 -8.48 7.16
N ASN A 37 17.64 -7.27 6.63
CA ASN A 37 17.90 -7.00 5.21
C ASN A 37 19.31 -6.46 5.01
N ASP A 38 19.82 -6.61 3.78
CA ASP A 38 21.18 -6.20 3.45
C ASP A 38 21.23 -4.67 3.38
N ILE A 39 21.96 -4.05 4.30
CA ILE A 39 21.94 -2.60 4.58
C ILE A 39 22.28 -1.74 3.35
N GLN A 40 22.88 -2.36 2.31
CA GLN A 40 23.37 -1.69 1.12
C GLN A 40 22.34 -1.54 -0.02
N LYS A 41 21.14 -2.13 0.08
CA LYS A 41 20.10 -1.99 -0.97
C LYS A 41 19.01 -1.02 -0.57
N SER A 42 19.00 0.16 -1.19
CA SER A 42 18.00 1.22 -0.97
C SER A 42 16.56 0.79 -1.26
N ASP A 43 16.36 -0.20 -2.12
CA ASP A 43 15.03 -0.66 -2.53
C ASP A 43 14.35 -1.64 -1.55
N GLU A 44 15.11 -2.20 -0.59
CA GLU A 44 14.59 -3.16 0.39
C GLU A 44 13.84 -2.45 1.53
N ILE A 45 12.79 -3.10 2.04
CA ILE A 45 11.99 -2.60 3.17
C ILE A 45 12.82 -2.69 4.45
N HIS A 46 13.11 -1.59 5.13
CA HIS A 46 13.95 -1.55 6.32
C HIS A 46 13.16 -1.51 7.64
N LYS A 47 11.92 -1.01 7.59
CA LYS A 47 11.00 -1.00 8.72
C LYS A 47 9.58 -1.27 8.23
N VAL A 48 8.84 -2.08 8.98
CA VAL A 48 7.40 -2.25 8.83
C VAL A 48 6.73 -1.89 10.14
N SER A 49 5.87 -0.87 10.13
CA SER A 49 4.97 -0.58 11.23
C SER A 49 3.62 -1.26 10.94
N PHE A 50 3.23 -2.19 11.80
CA PHE A 50 2.04 -3.02 11.64
C PHE A 50 1.09 -2.83 12.82
N GLY A 51 -0.11 -2.33 12.56
CA GLY A 51 -1.16 -2.08 13.54
C GLY A 51 -2.39 -2.93 13.29
N LEU A 52 -2.95 -3.48 14.36
CA LEU A 52 -4.23 -4.20 14.40
C LEU A 52 -5.13 -3.51 15.39
N SER A 53 -6.35 -3.20 14.98
CA SER A 53 -7.36 -2.65 15.87
C SER A 53 -8.55 -3.58 15.99
N PHE A 54 -9.06 -3.76 17.21
CA PHE A 54 -10.17 -4.64 17.54
C PHE A 54 -11.28 -3.85 18.22
N GLY A 55 -12.54 -4.08 17.84
CA GLY A 55 -13.67 -3.32 18.38
C GLY A 55 -14.97 -4.12 18.48
N ILE A 56 -15.90 -3.64 19.31
CA ILE A 56 -17.26 -4.18 19.42
C ILE A 56 -18.21 -3.45 18.46
N ARG A 57 -19.02 -4.22 17.71
CA ARG A 57 -20.16 -3.68 16.95
C ARG A 57 -21.30 -3.36 17.92
N GLU A 58 -21.93 -2.20 17.77
CA GLU A 58 -23.05 -1.75 18.62
C GLU A 58 -24.25 -2.72 18.63
N SER A 59 -24.33 -3.66 17.68
CA SER A 59 -25.46 -4.57 17.48
C SER A 59 -25.34 -5.96 18.14
N ASP A 60 -24.21 -6.34 18.73
CA ASP A 60 -24.00 -7.74 19.14
C ASP A 60 -23.89 -7.95 20.66
N GLY A 61 -24.73 -8.83 21.19
CA GLY A 61 -24.86 -9.14 22.62
C GLY A 61 -23.62 -9.79 23.27
N GLU A 62 -23.79 -10.19 24.53
CA GLU A 62 -22.74 -10.58 25.50
C GLU A 62 -21.64 -11.55 24.99
N LYS A 63 -21.91 -12.38 23.98
CA LYS A 63 -20.93 -13.34 23.42
C LYS A 63 -19.75 -12.71 22.68
N ARG A 64 -19.88 -11.51 22.10
CA ARG A 64 -18.76 -10.83 21.39
C ARG A 64 -17.90 -9.95 22.32
N ARG A 65 -18.26 -9.83 23.60
CA ARG A 65 -17.44 -9.17 24.64
C ARG A 65 -16.22 -9.98 25.09
N ILE A 66 -16.05 -11.19 24.57
CA ILE A 66 -14.91 -12.08 24.91
C ILE A 66 -13.94 -12.19 23.74
N ASN A 67 -14.42 -11.99 22.50
CA ASN A 67 -13.63 -12.10 21.27
C ASN A 67 -13.94 -10.91 20.37
N PRO A 68 -13.27 -9.76 20.55
CA PRO A 68 -13.51 -8.59 19.71
C PRO A 68 -13.09 -8.88 18.26
N GLU A 69 -13.85 -8.33 17.32
CA GLU A 69 -13.54 -8.51 15.89
C GLU A 69 -12.42 -7.55 15.49
N LEU A 70 -11.57 -8.01 14.58
CA LEU A 70 -10.61 -7.15 13.89
C LEU A 70 -11.39 -6.10 13.09
N SER A 71 -11.33 -4.84 13.55
CA SER A 71 -11.98 -3.70 12.92
C SER A 71 -11.09 -3.08 11.87
N ARG A 72 -9.78 -2.97 12.13
CA ARG A 72 -8.83 -2.24 11.30
C ARG A 72 -7.46 -2.91 11.24
N VAL A 73 -6.81 -2.80 10.09
CA VAL A 73 -5.40 -3.16 9.88
C VAL A 73 -4.70 -1.95 9.27
N GLU A 74 -3.59 -1.55 9.86
CA GLU A 74 -2.72 -0.47 9.39
C GLU A 74 -1.34 -1.06 9.10
N VAL A 75 -0.81 -0.85 7.90
CA VAL A 75 0.52 -1.33 7.52
C VAL A 75 1.28 -0.20 6.84
N ASP A 76 2.41 0.19 7.42
CA ASP A 76 3.33 1.15 6.84
C ASP A 76 4.68 0.51 6.60
N ALA A 77 5.19 0.63 5.38
CA ALA A 77 6.52 0.14 5.03
C ALA A 77 7.45 1.32 4.74
N PHE A 78 8.68 1.22 5.23
CA PHE A 78 9.69 2.27 5.07
C PHE A 78 10.96 1.69 4.48
N ASN A 79 11.54 2.45 3.55
CA ASN A 79 12.88 2.22 3.01
C ASN A 79 13.85 3.20 3.64
N ARG A 80 15.15 2.88 3.60
CA ARG A 80 16.18 3.84 3.97
C ARG A 80 16.51 4.72 2.78
N ASP A 81 16.53 6.03 2.99
CA ASP A 81 17.01 6.97 2.01
C ASP A 81 18.49 6.70 1.70
N SER A 82 18.82 6.76 0.41
CA SER A 82 20.18 6.54 -0.08
C SER A 82 21.14 7.62 0.43
N ASP A 83 20.62 8.84 0.62
CA ASP A 83 21.42 10.03 0.89
C ASP A 83 21.41 10.45 2.37
N SER A 84 20.27 10.32 3.07
CA SER A 84 20.10 10.84 4.45
C SER A 84 20.14 9.79 5.56
N HIS A 85 20.16 8.50 5.23
CA HIS A 85 19.89 7.39 6.17
C HIS A 85 18.52 7.46 6.88
N ASP A 86 17.66 8.43 6.57
CA ASP A 86 16.32 8.55 7.12
C ASP A 86 15.38 7.50 6.54
N LEU A 87 14.29 7.20 7.25
CA LEU A 87 13.26 6.28 6.79
C LEU A 87 12.20 7.01 5.96
N ILE A 88 12.07 6.65 4.69
CA ILE A 88 11.06 7.18 3.77
C ILE A 88 9.92 6.17 3.67
N ARG A 89 8.68 6.63 3.89
CA ARG A 89 7.48 5.79 3.75
C ARG A 89 7.30 5.42 2.29
N LYS A 90 7.40 4.11 1.99
CA LYS A 90 7.21 3.56 0.64
C LYS A 90 5.76 3.15 0.39
N PHE A 91 5.04 2.86 1.47
CA PHE A 91 3.73 2.24 1.40
C PHE A 91 2.93 2.51 2.66
N SER A 92 1.64 2.76 2.47
CA SER A 92 0.64 2.74 3.53
C SER A 92 -0.60 1.99 3.09
N LEU A 93 -1.12 1.16 3.98
CA LEU A 93 -2.38 0.48 3.78
C LEU A 93 -3.21 0.57 5.06
N GLU A 94 -4.44 1.04 4.92
CA GLU A 94 -5.45 0.97 5.97
C GLU A 94 -6.69 0.23 5.46
N VAL A 95 -6.96 -0.93 6.05
CA VAL A 95 -8.15 -1.74 5.74
C VAL A 95 -9.08 -1.72 6.95
N LYS A 96 -10.36 -1.41 6.73
CA LYS A 96 -11.41 -1.51 7.74
C LYS A 96 -12.54 -2.40 7.25
N GLN A 97 -12.84 -3.45 8.01
CA GLN A 97 -13.96 -4.37 7.71
C GLN A 97 -13.93 -4.90 6.26
N SER A 98 -12.74 -5.21 5.72
CA SER A 98 -12.51 -5.64 4.33
C SER A 98 -12.74 -4.57 3.24
N SER A 99 -12.99 -3.32 3.63
CA SER A 99 -13.02 -2.17 2.73
C SER A 99 -11.74 -1.35 2.90
N LEU A 100 -11.16 -0.90 1.79
CA LEU A 100 -10.03 0.03 1.84
C LEU A 100 -10.49 1.38 2.35
N ILE A 101 -9.77 1.90 3.34
CA ILE A 101 -9.87 3.32 3.70
C ILE A 101 -8.82 4.11 2.94
N ASN A 102 -7.57 3.62 2.95
CA ASN A 102 -6.46 4.32 2.34
C ASN A 102 -5.42 3.35 1.77
N LEU A 103 -4.95 3.61 0.56
CA LEU A 103 -3.73 3.02 0.02
C LEU A 103 -2.87 4.17 -0.49
N ASP A 104 -1.70 4.32 0.11
CA ASP A 104 -0.69 5.28 -0.31
C ASP A 104 0.51 4.52 -0.85
N LEU A 105 0.88 4.80 -2.10
CA LEU A 105 2.01 4.18 -2.78
C LEU A 105 3.10 5.24 -2.95
N CYS A 106 4.36 4.81 -2.84
CA CYS A 106 5.47 5.64 -3.27
C CYS A 106 5.27 6.10 -4.73
N THR A 107 5.69 7.33 -5.03
CA THR A 107 5.54 7.97 -6.34
C THR A 107 6.05 7.10 -7.48
N GLU A 108 7.19 6.43 -7.31
CA GLU A 108 7.78 5.59 -8.37
C GLU A 108 6.92 4.39 -8.74
N ASP A 109 6.34 3.70 -7.74
CA ASP A 109 5.51 2.53 -7.98
C ASP A 109 4.16 2.94 -8.58
N GLN A 110 3.63 4.09 -8.16
CA GLN A 110 2.45 4.70 -8.76
C GLN A 110 2.70 5.07 -10.23
N GLU A 111 3.84 5.70 -10.54
CA GLU A 111 4.21 6.06 -11.91
C GLU A 111 4.37 4.83 -12.80
N LYS A 112 5.06 3.78 -12.32
CA LYS A 112 5.19 2.51 -13.05
C LYS A 112 3.82 1.88 -13.31
N LEU A 113 2.91 1.92 -12.34
CA LEU A 113 1.57 1.37 -12.50
C LEU A 113 0.72 2.20 -13.47
N GLU A 114 0.80 3.53 -13.41
CA GLU A 114 0.12 4.47 -14.30
C GLU A 114 0.58 4.35 -15.76
N GLN A 115 1.86 4.03 -15.99
CA GLN A 115 2.38 3.71 -17.33
C GLN A 115 1.72 2.47 -17.94
N VAL A 116 1.36 1.48 -17.12
CA VAL A 116 0.77 0.21 -17.59
C VAL A 116 -0.76 0.25 -17.59
N TYR A 117 -1.35 0.93 -16.61
CA TYR A 117 -2.79 1.06 -16.40
C TYR A 117 -3.11 2.54 -16.17
N PRO A 118 -3.29 3.33 -17.24
CA PRO A 118 -3.52 4.76 -17.10
C PRO A 118 -4.88 5.07 -16.48
N GLU A 119 -4.92 6.14 -15.70
CA GLU A 119 -6.04 6.64 -14.92
C GLU A 119 -6.63 5.55 -14.01
N PHE A 120 -5.78 4.69 -13.45
CA PHE A 120 -6.27 3.57 -12.67
C PHE A 120 -6.93 4.02 -11.36
N LYS A 121 -7.93 3.25 -10.94
CA LYS A 121 -8.56 3.34 -9.64
C LYS A 121 -8.65 1.96 -9.02
N ILE A 122 -8.28 1.88 -7.76
CA ILE A 122 -8.39 0.64 -6.99
C ILE A 122 -9.84 0.52 -6.56
N SER A 123 -10.52 -0.54 -7.00
CA SER A 123 -11.94 -0.77 -6.68
C SER A 123 -12.13 -1.75 -5.53
N GLU A 124 -11.28 -2.76 -5.40
CA GLU A 124 -11.43 -3.83 -4.41
C GLU A 124 -10.08 -4.46 -4.06
N PHE A 125 -9.95 -5.01 -2.85
CA PHE A 125 -8.86 -5.89 -2.47
C PHE A 125 -9.35 -7.32 -2.46
N ARG A 126 -8.57 -8.21 -3.06
CA ARG A 126 -8.93 -9.62 -3.21
C ARG A 126 -7.79 -10.49 -2.73
N LYS A 127 -8.15 -11.67 -2.24
CA LYS A 127 -7.24 -12.71 -1.75
C LYS A 127 -6.38 -12.16 -0.60
N PHE A 128 -6.55 -12.72 0.59
CA PHE A 128 -5.78 -12.29 1.75
C PHE A 128 -4.86 -13.41 2.18
N ASP A 129 -3.63 -13.06 2.52
CA ASP A 129 -2.72 -13.91 3.27
C ASP A 129 -2.55 -13.28 4.65
N GLY A 130 -3.17 -13.92 5.65
CA GLY A 130 -3.38 -13.30 6.95
C GLY A 130 -4.23 -12.02 6.86
N CYS A 131 -3.65 -10.89 7.26
CA CYS A 131 -4.33 -9.59 7.32
C CYS A 131 -4.00 -8.66 6.14
N ILE A 132 -3.08 -9.05 5.25
CA ILE A 132 -2.65 -8.23 4.10
C ILE A 132 -3.21 -8.86 2.81
N PRO A 133 -3.80 -8.06 1.91
CA PRO A 133 -4.25 -8.53 0.61
C PRO A 133 -3.07 -8.94 -0.28
N THR A 134 -3.25 -9.90 -1.16
CA THR A 134 -2.24 -10.31 -2.15
C THR A 134 -2.56 -9.77 -3.54
N THR A 135 -3.82 -9.45 -3.82
CA THR A 135 -4.26 -8.87 -5.09
C THR A 135 -5.15 -7.65 -4.90
N ILE A 136 -5.09 -6.74 -5.86
CA ILE A 136 -6.03 -5.64 -6.01
C ILE A 136 -6.80 -5.75 -7.30
N LYS A 137 -8.02 -5.26 -7.29
CA LYS A 137 -8.83 -5.03 -8.48
C LYS A 137 -8.64 -3.58 -8.92
N LEU A 138 -8.13 -3.41 -10.12
CA LEU A 138 -7.89 -2.13 -10.76
C LEU A 138 -8.96 -1.90 -11.84
N VAL A 139 -9.54 -0.70 -11.86
CA VAL A 139 -10.32 -0.16 -12.97
C VAL A 139 -9.40 0.82 -13.70
N TYR A 140 -9.20 0.66 -15.02
CA TYR A 140 -8.30 1.54 -15.78
C TYR A 140 -8.90 1.94 -17.13
N ASN A 141 -8.35 3.01 -17.72
CA ASN A 141 -8.78 3.54 -19.00
C ASN A 141 -8.10 2.80 -20.17
N VAL A 142 -8.81 1.85 -20.76
CA VAL A 142 -8.33 1.05 -21.89
C VAL A 142 -8.05 1.93 -23.12
N SER A 143 -8.92 2.91 -23.38
CA SER A 143 -8.74 3.82 -24.51
C SER A 143 -7.46 4.64 -24.35
N LYS A 144 -7.19 5.14 -23.15
CA LYS A 144 -5.94 5.87 -22.87
C LYS A 144 -4.72 4.96 -23.06
N LYS A 145 -4.80 3.69 -22.62
CA LYS A 145 -3.72 2.72 -22.83
C LYS A 145 -3.46 2.44 -24.30
N ILE A 146 -4.51 2.20 -25.09
CA ILE A 146 -4.39 2.00 -26.55
C ILE A 146 -3.82 3.28 -27.21
N SER A 147 -4.23 4.46 -26.76
CA SER A 147 -3.74 5.74 -27.30
C SER A 147 -2.21 5.86 -27.18
N GLN A 148 -1.61 5.36 -26.10
CA GLN A 148 -0.15 5.41 -25.91
C GLN A 148 0.61 4.67 -27.03
N ASP A 149 -0.01 3.67 -27.67
CA ASP A 149 0.56 2.88 -28.76
C ASP A 149 -0.03 3.21 -30.15
N ILE A 150 -0.94 4.18 -30.28
CA ILE A 150 -1.68 4.40 -31.53
C ILE A 150 -0.76 4.69 -32.73
N ILE A 151 0.30 5.49 -32.51
CA ILE A 151 1.25 5.86 -33.56
C ILE A 151 2.04 4.63 -34.06
N PRO A 152 2.70 3.85 -33.18
CA PRO A 152 3.28 2.57 -33.57
C PRO A 152 2.34 1.61 -34.30
N LEU A 153 1.07 1.54 -33.85
CA LEU A 153 0.06 0.68 -34.46
C LEU A 153 -0.29 1.15 -35.89
N ILE A 154 -0.41 2.45 -36.12
CA ILE A 154 -0.68 3.03 -37.45
C ILE A 154 0.47 2.73 -38.42
N VAL A 155 1.73 2.88 -37.97
CA VAL A 155 2.93 2.66 -38.80
C VAL A 155 3.21 1.18 -39.08
N ASN A 156 2.48 0.27 -38.43
CA ASN A 156 2.68 -1.18 -38.51
C ASN A 156 4.11 -1.60 -38.10
N GLU A 157 4.65 -0.98 -37.06
CA GLU A 157 5.94 -1.41 -36.53
C GLU A 157 5.77 -2.75 -35.80
N GLN A 158 6.07 -3.85 -36.52
CA GLN A 158 6.00 -5.23 -36.01
C GLN A 158 6.69 -5.41 -34.65
N LYS A 159 7.70 -4.59 -34.34
CA LYS A 159 8.41 -4.55 -33.05
C LYS A 159 7.50 -4.27 -31.83
N TYR A 160 6.34 -3.63 -32.01
CA TYR A 160 5.41 -3.33 -30.92
C TYR A 160 4.42 -4.47 -30.62
N LEU A 161 4.08 -5.28 -31.63
CA LEU A 161 3.22 -6.46 -31.46
C LEU A 161 3.92 -7.56 -30.64
N PHE A 162 5.25 -7.71 -30.79
CA PHE A 162 6.03 -8.73 -30.07
C PHE A 162 6.36 -8.37 -28.61
N LYS A 163 6.25 -7.10 -28.19
CA LYS A 163 6.59 -6.67 -26.82
C LYS A 163 5.46 -6.85 -25.79
N LYS A 164 4.24 -7.23 -26.19
CA LYS A 164 3.08 -7.21 -25.28
C LYS A 164 2.36 -8.56 -25.19
N SER A 165 2.98 -9.49 -24.46
CA SER A 165 2.28 -10.59 -23.78
C SER A 165 1.30 -10.11 -22.70
N THR A 166 1.28 -8.81 -22.42
CA THR A 166 0.53 -8.14 -21.36
C THR A 166 -0.90 -7.75 -21.72
N PHE A 167 -1.29 -7.76 -23.00
CA PHE A 167 -2.66 -7.41 -23.36
C PHE A 167 -3.67 -8.50 -22.97
N LYS A 168 -4.71 -8.11 -22.24
CA LYS A 168 -5.86 -8.94 -21.86
C LYS A 168 -6.88 -9.01 -23.00
N ASP A 169 -7.87 -9.89 -22.85
CA ASP A 169 -8.83 -10.19 -23.92
C ASP A 169 -9.65 -8.98 -24.37
N VAL A 170 -10.00 -8.08 -23.43
CA VAL A 170 -10.70 -6.83 -23.76
C VAL A 170 -9.82 -5.94 -24.64
N GLU A 171 -8.57 -5.74 -24.25
CA GLU A 171 -7.61 -4.94 -25.01
C GLU A 171 -7.36 -5.56 -26.39
N LYS A 172 -7.19 -6.89 -26.48
CA LYS A 172 -7.05 -7.61 -27.75
C LYS A 172 -8.25 -7.40 -28.67
N ARG A 173 -9.48 -7.47 -28.15
CA ARG A 173 -10.70 -7.22 -28.94
C ARG A 173 -10.73 -5.78 -29.46
N GLU A 174 -10.46 -4.81 -28.62
CA GLU A 174 -10.43 -3.41 -29.04
C GLU A 174 -9.31 -3.12 -30.06
N LEU A 175 -8.13 -3.72 -29.88
CA LEU A 175 -7.00 -3.63 -30.83
C LEU A 175 -7.37 -4.16 -32.22
N THR A 176 -8.26 -5.16 -32.33
CA THR A 176 -8.66 -5.70 -33.63
C THR A 176 -9.56 -4.78 -34.45
N ASN A 177 -10.26 -3.84 -33.79
CA ASN A 177 -11.28 -2.98 -34.40
C ASN A 177 -11.01 -1.49 -34.18
N ILE A 178 -9.73 -1.10 -34.17
CA ILE A 178 -9.36 0.32 -34.02
C ILE A 178 -9.79 1.10 -35.27
N THR A 179 -10.47 2.21 -35.01
CA THR A 179 -10.79 3.22 -36.03
C THR A 179 -10.00 4.50 -35.76
N ILE A 180 -9.53 5.12 -36.83
CA ILE A 180 -8.87 6.41 -36.83
C ILE A 180 -9.92 7.46 -37.24
N PRO A 181 -10.17 8.47 -36.39
CA PRO A 181 -11.15 9.51 -36.64
C PRO A 181 -10.65 10.48 -37.73
N GLU A 182 -11.58 11.15 -38.44
CA GLU A 182 -11.23 12.07 -39.53
C GLU A 182 -10.42 13.27 -39.05
N GLU A 183 -10.65 13.71 -37.80
CA GLU A 183 -9.94 14.80 -37.14
C GLU A 183 -8.44 14.50 -36.99
N PHE A 184 -8.09 13.22 -36.81
CA PHE A 184 -6.70 12.78 -36.80
C PHE A 184 -6.04 12.99 -38.16
N SER A 185 -6.72 12.59 -39.24
CA SER A 185 -6.26 12.75 -40.62
C SER A 185 -6.15 14.23 -41.01
N LEU A 186 -7.15 15.04 -40.64
CA LEU A 186 -7.17 16.49 -40.85
C LEU A 186 -5.97 17.15 -40.16
N LYS A 187 -5.66 16.74 -38.93
CA LYS A 187 -4.49 17.26 -38.22
C LYS A 187 -3.18 16.90 -38.91
N ILE A 188 -3.04 15.67 -39.42
CA ILE A 188 -1.86 15.29 -40.20
C ILE A 188 -1.70 16.21 -41.42
N CYS A 189 -2.78 16.47 -42.16
CA CYS A 189 -2.74 17.40 -43.30
C CYS A 189 -2.33 18.82 -42.88
N GLU A 190 -2.81 19.30 -41.75
CA GLU A 190 -2.40 20.60 -41.19
C GLU A 190 -0.91 20.62 -40.83
N LEU A 191 -0.40 19.57 -40.16
CA LEU A 191 1.01 19.44 -39.81
C LEU A 191 1.92 19.40 -41.04
N ILE A 192 1.51 18.69 -42.09
CA ILE A 192 2.21 18.69 -43.39
C ILE A 192 2.26 20.11 -43.97
N LYS A 193 1.15 20.85 -43.90
CA LYS A 193 1.08 22.25 -44.37
C LYS A 193 2.06 23.14 -43.61
N ASN A 194 2.04 23.02 -42.29
CA ASN A 194 2.85 23.85 -41.41
C ASN A 194 4.34 23.59 -41.68
N LYS A 195 4.75 22.32 -41.77
CA LYS A 195 6.13 21.95 -42.11
C LYS A 195 6.56 22.51 -43.47
N LEU A 196 5.69 22.47 -44.48
CA LEU A 196 5.96 23.07 -45.80
C LEU A 196 6.10 24.59 -45.74
N ASN A 197 5.24 25.27 -44.98
CA ASN A 197 5.32 26.71 -44.77
C ASN A 197 6.59 27.11 -44.02
N ASP A 198 6.96 26.35 -42.99
CA ASP A 198 8.18 26.59 -42.21
C ASP A 198 9.44 26.46 -43.07
N LEU A 199 9.49 25.46 -43.96
CA LEU A 199 10.57 25.31 -44.94
C LEU A 199 10.60 26.49 -45.92
N ASN A 200 9.44 26.98 -46.37
CA ASN A 200 9.36 28.12 -47.29
C ASN A 200 9.82 29.44 -46.62
N ASN A 201 9.46 29.63 -45.35
CA ASN A 201 9.81 30.81 -44.56
C ASN A 201 11.27 30.79 -44.09
N GLY A 202 11.83 29.61 -43.77
CA GLY A 202 13.22 29.45 -43.33
C GLY A 202 14.26 29.70 -44.43
N LEU A 203 13.85 29.69 -45.70
CA LEU A 203 14.70 30.04 -46.84
C LEU A 203 14.80 31.56 -46.97
N ASN A 204 15.68 32.17 -46.18
CA ASN A 204 16.12 33.55 -46.36
C ASN A 204 17.08 33.62 -47.55
N VAL A 205 16.55 34.00 -48.71
CA VAL A 205 17.40 34.37 -49.85
C VAL A 205 17.87 35.81 -49.61
N PRO A 206 19.19 36.10 -49.60
CA PRO A 206 19.71 37.45 -49.45
C PRO A 206 19.27 38.32 -50.63
N SER A 207 18.15 39.01 -50.49
CA SER A 207 17.57 39.84 -51.55
C SER A 207 18.34 41.15 -51.75
N GLU A 208 18.95 41.71 -50.71
CA GLU A 208 19.61 43.01 -50.78
C GLU A 208 20.90 43.02 -51.63
N GLU A 209 21.72 41.98 -51.55
CA GLU A 209 22.96 41.86 -52.34
C GLU A 209 22.67 41.42 -53.78
N PHE A 210 21.63 40.62 -53.99
CA PHE A 210 21.18 40.19 -55.33
C PHE A 210 20.50 41.34 -56.10
N ASN A 211 19.64 42.13 -55.44
CA ASN A 211 18.89 43.22 -56.08
C ASN A 211 19.79 44.41 -56.46
N LYS A 212 20.87 44.67 -55.70
CA LYS A 212 21.88 45.69 -56.06
C LYS A 212 22.59 45.40 -57.38
N ARG A 213 22.66 44.13 -57.81
CA ARG A 213 23.42 43.69 -58.99
C ARG A 213 22.59 43.63 -60.28
N PHE A 214 21.25 43.61 -60.19
CA PHE A 214 20.36 43.40 -61.32
C PHE A 214 19.14 44.35 -61.26
N ILE A 215 19.34 45.61 -61.64
CA ILE A 215 18.30 46.65 -61.66
C ILE A 215 17.39 46.47 -62.89
N GLY A 216 16.07 46.45 -62.71
CA GLY A 216 15.07 46.36 -63.79
C GLY A 216 14.64 44.94 -64.21
N LEU A 217 15.11 43.90 -63.51
CA LEU A 217 14.72 42.49 -63.70
C LEU A 217 14.02 41.90 -62.47
N GLU A 218 13.45 42.74 -61.58
CA GLU A 218 12.95 42.29 -60.28
C GLU A 218 11.89 41.19 -60.41
N SER A 219 10.97 41.30 -61.38
CA SER A 219 9.90 40.30 -61.58
C SER A 219 10.44 38.92 -62.03
N VAL A 220 11.44 38.90 -62.92
CA VAL A 220 12.08 37.65 -63.40
C VAL A 220 12.90 37.01 -62.29
N LEU A 221 13.56 37.82 -61.47
CA LEU A 221 14.34 37.36 -60.32
C LEU A 221 13.46 36.81 -59.20
N ILE A 222 12.36 37.49 -58.88
CA ILE A 222 11.37 36.99 -57.91
C ILE A 222 10.84 35.63 -58.36
N HIS A 223 10.45 35.51 -59.63
CA HIS A 223 9.94 34.24 -60.16
C HIS A 223 11.00 33.13 -60.18
N GLY A 224 12.25 33.46 -60.49
CA GLY A 224 13.38 32.50 -60.42
C GLY A 224 13.70 32.06 -58.99
N LEU A 225 13.60 32.97 -58.02
CA LEU A 225 13.80 32.67 -56.60
C LEU A 225 12.66 31.84 -56.01
N GLU A 226 11.42 32.13 -56.38
CA GLU A 226 10.25 31.32 -56.02
C GLU A 226 10.39 29.90 -56.60
N SER A 227 10.76 29.77 -57.87
CA SER A 227 11.09 28.49 -58.52
C SER A 227 12.22 27.74 -57.81
N LEU A 228 13.29 28.42 -57.39
CA LEU A 228 14.37 27.80 -56.62
C LEU A 228 13.91 27.31 -55.24
N LYS A 229 13.08 28.10 -54.54
CA LYS A 229 12.48 27.70 -53.27
C LYS A 229 11.58 26.49 -53.44
N GLU A 230 10.71 26.49 -54.45
CA GLU A 230 9.83 25.36 -54.77
C GLU A 230 10.63 24.09 -55.08
N ASN A 231 11.70 24.20 -55.87
CA ASN A 231 12.58 23.08 -56.19
C ASN A 231 13.32 22.55 -54.94
N PHE A 232 13.84 23.45 -54.11
CA PHE A 232 14.51 23.08 -52.86
C PHE A 232 13.56 22.35 -51.90
N ILE A 233 12.34 22.86 -51.73
CA ILE A 233 11.32 22.22 -50.91
C ILE A 233 10.94 20.86 -51.51
N ALA A 234 10.72 20.77 -52.83
CA ALA A 234 10.37 19.52 -53.50
C ALA A 234 11.46 18.44 -53.40
N ILE A 235 12.74 18.84 -53.31
CA ILE A 235 13.86 17.93 -53.08
C ILE A 235 13.88 17.43 -51.63
N ASN A 236 13.68 18.33 -50.66
CA ASN A 236 13.89 18.04 -49.24
C ASN A 236 12.64 17.48 -48.53
N PHE A 237 11.45 17.83 -48.99
CA PHE A 237 10.17 17.39 -48.42
C PHE A 237 9.20 16.98 -49.53
N LYS A 238 9.04 15.66 -49.72
CA LYS A 238 8.28 15.06 -50.83
C LYS A 238 6.84 14.77 -50.44
N LEU A 239 6.55 14.67 -49.15
CA LEU A 239 5.21 14.43 -48.63
C LEU A 239 4.31 15.66 -48.82
N LYS A 240 3.13 15.46 -49.39
CA LYS A 240 2.13 16.50 -49.63
C LYS A 240 0.80 16.12 -48.99
N GLN A 241 -0.05 17.11 -48.74
CA GLN A 241 -1.42 16.87 -48.25
C GLN A 241 -2.23 15.96 -49.18
N SER A 242 -2.02 16.10 -50.49
CA SER A 242 -2.65 15.26 -51.52
C SER A 242 -2.24 13.80 -51.47
N ASP A 243 -1.15 13.46 -50.75
CA ASP A 243 -0.75 12.08 -50.55
C ASP A 243 -1.64 11.37 -49.53
N ILE A 244 -2.34 12.10 -48.66
CA ILE A 244 -3.32 11.53 -47.73
C ILE A 244 -4.63 11.26 -48.49
N PRO A 245 -5.18 10.02 -48.45
CA PRO A 245 -6.40 9.69 -49.16
C PRO A 245 -7.59 10.56 -48.73
N GLU A 246 -8.35 11.09 -49.69
CA GLU A 246 -9.45 12.02 -49.39
C GLU A 246 -10.53 11.41 -48.48
N HIS A 247 -10.78 10.11 -48.59
CA HIS A 247 -11.74 9.42 -47.72
C HIS A 247 -11.30 9.38 -46.25
N PHE A 248 -9.99 9.42 -45.96
CA PHE A 248 -9.49 9.52 -44.58
C PHE A 248 -9.88 10.83 -43.90
N LEU A 249 -10.18 11.87 -44.70
CA LEU A 249 -10.55 13.21 -44.23
C LEU A 249 -12.07 13.38 -44.04
N LYS A 250 -12.87 12.37 -44.43
CA LYS A 250 -14.35 12.46 -44.46
C LYS A 250 -15.04 11.38 -43.66
N THR A 251 -14.34 10.30 -43.32
CA THR A 251 -14.91 9.16 -42.59
C THR A 251 -13.90 8.59 -41.61
N LYS A 252 -14.42 7.92 -40.58
CA LYS A 252 -13.60 7.08 -39.71
C LYS A 252 -13.06 5.90 -40.52
N THR A 253 -11.77 5.64 -40.39
CA THR A 253 -11.05 4.65 -41.20
C THR A 253 -10.49 3.57 -40.33
N HIS A 254 -10.49 2.32 -40.81
CA HIS A 254 -9.94 1.24 -40.02
C HIS A 254 -8.41 1.35 -39.95
N ILE A 255 -7.79 1.00 -38.82
CA ILE A 255 -6.33 1.11 -38.65
C ILE A 255 -5.55 0.32 -39.71
N ARG A 256 -6.10 -0.81 -40.17
CA ARG A 256 -5.49 -1.63 -41.24
C ARG A 256 -5.40 -0.90 -42.58
N GLU A 257 -6.35 -0.01 -42.87
CA GLU A 257 -6.30 0.82 -44.09
C GLU A 257 -5.19 1.84 -44.00
N TRP A 258 -4.98 2.45 -42.82
CA TRP A 258 -3.83 3.30 -42.53
C TRP A 258 -2.50 2.56 -42.68
N GLN A 259 -2.40 1.36 -42.11
CA GLN A 259 -1.21 0.50 -42.24
C GLN A 259 -0.93 0.16 -43.70
N TYR A 260 -1.96 -0.20 -44.46
CA TYR A 260 -1.86 -0.47 -45.89
C TYR A 260 -1.39 0.77 -46.65
N PHE A 261 -2.00 1.94 -46.40
CA PHE A 261 -1.61 3.21 -46.99
C PHE A 261 -0.12 3.53 -46.74
N ILE A 262 0.32 3.50 -45.47
CA ILE A 262 1.70 3.80 -45.11
C ILE A 262 2.67 2.81 -45.75
N SER A 263 2.32 1.52 -45.78
CA SER A 263 3.16 0.48 -46.38
C SER A 263 3.39 0.66 -47.88
N ASN A 264 2.38 1.20 -48.59
CA ASN A 264 2.41 1.43 -50.04
C ASN A 264 2.92 2.82 -50.43
N LEU A 265 3.20 3.69 -49.46
CA LEU A 265 3.78 5.01 -49.72
C LEU A 265 5.22 4.86 -50.21
N GLN A 266 5.64 5.73 -51.13
CA GLN A 266 7.03 5.80 -51.58
C GLN A 266 7.97 5.98 -50.38
N TYR A 267 9.15 5.35 -50.42
CA TYR A 267 10.07 5.29 -49.29
C TYR A 267 10.31 6.64 -48.61
N ASP A 268 10.66 7.68 -49.37
CA ASP A 268 10.96 9.01 -48.82
C ASP A 268 9.74 9.64 -48.12
N LYS A 269 8.56 9.57 -48.77
CA LYS A 269 7.31 10.07 -48.22
C LYS A 269 6.94 9.30 -46.95
N ARG A 270 7.17 7.98 -46.95
CA ARG A 270 6.87 7.11 -45.81
C ARG A 270 7.70 7.50 -44.61
N GLN A 271 9.01 7.66 -44.79
CA GLN A 271 9.89 8.10 -43.70
C GLN A 271 9.50 9.48 -43.18
N GLN A 272 9.20 10.43 -44.08
CA GLN A 272 8.76 11.76 -43.70
C GLN A 272 7.45 11.74 -42.90
N LEU A 273 6.48 10.90 -43.31
CA LEU A 273 5.23 10.75 -42.58
C LEU A 273 5.46 10.10 -41.20
N ILE A 274 6.26 9.04 -41.12
CA ILE A 274 6.58 8.38 -39.84
C ILE A 274 7.24 9.36 -38.86
N VAL A 275 8.24 10.10 -39.32
CA VAL A 275 8.92 11.13 -38.51
C VAL A 275 7.92 12.20 -38.06
N LEU A 276 7.05 12.68 -38.95
CA LEU A 276 6.04 13.69 -38.61
C LEU A 276 5.04 13.17 -37.56
N LEU A 277 4.62 11.91 -37.66
CA LEU A 277 3.75 11.28 -36.66
C LEU A 277 4.44 11.14 -35.30
N ASP A 278 5.73 10.81 -35.28
CA ASP A 278 6.49 10.63 -34.05
C ASP A 278 6.82 11.98 -33.37
N GLU A 279 7.23 13.00 -34.13
CA GLU A 279 7.46 14.37 -33.66
C GLU A 279 6.20 14.96 -33.00
N ASN A 280 5.01 14.58 -33.47
CA ASN A 280 3.72 15.10 -33.01
C ASN A 280 2.92 14.06 -32.20
N ARG A 281 3.59 13.06 -31.63
CA ARG A 281 2.97 11.92 -30.97
C ARG A 281 1.94 12.31 -29.91
N SER A 282 2.30 13.16 -28.94
CA SER A 282 1.43 13.54 -27.82
C SER A 282 0.12 14.17 -28.29
N LEU A 283 0.21 15.10 -29.25
CA LEU A 283 -0.93 15.80 -29.85
C LEU A 283 -1.87 14.83 -30.59
N LEU A 284 -1.30 13.96 -31.42
CA LEU A 284 -2.07 12.99 -32.20
C LEU A 284 -2.73 11.93 -31.31
N GLN A 285 -2.06 11.50 -30.25
CA GLN A 285 -2.62 10.61 -29.24
C GLN A 285 -3.83 11.23 -28.54
N GLU A 286 -3.75 12.51 -28.19
CA GLU A 286 -4.84 13.23 -27.56
C GLU A 286 -6.05 13.37 -28.49
N ILE A 287 -5.83 13.75 -29.76
CA ILE A 287 -6.90 13.84 -30.75
C ILE A 287 -7.59 12.49 -30.94
N TRP A 288 -6.81 11.41 -31.07
CA TRP A 288 -7.40 10.07 -31.19
C TRP A 288 -8.23 9.74 -29.95
N LEU A 289 -7.71 9.99 -28.75
CA LEU A 289 -8.40 9.68 -27.49
C LEU A 289 -9.73 10.45 -27.36
N GLN A 290 -9.74 11.75 -27.68
CA GLN A 290 -10.92 12.62 -27.59
C GLN A 290 -12.08 12.13 -28.48
N HIS A 291 -11.76 11.58 -29.66
CA HIS A 291 -12.73 11.12 -30.66
C HIS A 291 -12.97 9.59 -30.63
N SER A 292 -12.24 8.87 -29.77
CA SER A 292 -12.40 7.43 -29.54
C SER A 292 -13.54 7.12 -28.57
N LYS A 293 -14.04 5.88 -28.61
CA LYS A 293 -14.93 5.37 -27.57
C LYS A 293 -14.15 5.28 -26.27
N LYS A 294 -14.68 5.86 -25.19
CA LYS A 294 -14.11 5.71 -23.84
C LYS A 294 -14.47 4.33 -23.29
N ILE A 295 -13.46 3.52 -23.03
CA ILE A 295 -13.59 2.15 -22.57
C ILE A 295 -12.78 2.02 -21.29
N THR A 296 -13.44 1.49 -20.26
CA THR A 296 -12.80 1.09 -19.02
C THR A 296 -12.85 -0.43 -18.91
N SER A 297 -11.87 -1.00 -18.21
CA SER A 297 -11.85 -2.43 -17.91
C SER A 297 -11.33 -2.65 -16.50
N GLU A 298 -11.62 -3.85 -15.99
CA GLU A 298 -11.23 -4.29 -14.67
C GLU A 298 -10.19 -5.40 -14.77
N ILE A 299 -9.19 -5.36 -13.90
CA ILE A 299 -8.13 -6.37 -13.86
C ILE A 299 -7.73 -6.69 -12.41
N GLU A 300 -7.44 -7.96 -12.14
CA GLU A 300 -6.75 -8.36 -10.92
C GLU A 300 -5.24 -8.19 -11.10
N TYR A 301 -4.61 -7.43 -10.22
CA TYR A 301 -3.17 -7.15 -10.21
C TYR A 301 -2.55 -7.58 -8.89
N GLU A 302 -1.48 -8.38 -8.98
CA GLU A 302 -0.67 -8.78 -7.83
C GLU A 302 0.36 -7.69 -7.56
N MET A 303 0.24 -7.00 -6.41
CA MET A 303 1.24 -6.00 -6.05
C MET A 303 2.47 -6.69 -5.45
N PRO A 304 3.67 -6.47 -6.01
CA PRO A 304 4.89 -7.09 -5.49
C PRO A 304 5.15 -6.79 -4.01
N ILE A 305 4.83 -5.56 -3.57
CA ILE A 305 5.03 -5.12 -2.19
C ILE A 305 4.21 -5.93 -1.17
N PHE A 306 3.01 -6.40 -1.54
CA PHE A 306 2.20 -7.22 -0.64
C PHE A 306 2.86 -8.56 -0.34
N SER A 307 3.42 -9.21 -1.36
CA SER A 307 4.14 -10.48 -1.19
C SER A 307 5.36 -10.31 -0.28
N GLN A 308 6.11 -9.21 -0.45
CA GLN A 308 7.23 -8.88 0.42
C GLN A 308 6.81 -8.65 1.86
N LEU A 309 5.75 -7.87 2.09
CA LEU A 309 5.21 -7.60 3.42
C LEU A 309 4.73 -8.87 4.12
N ASN A 310 3.97 -9.72 3.42
CA ASN A 310 3.51 -11.00 3.97
C ASN A 310 4.66 -11.89 4.40
N LYS A 311 5.73 -11.94 3.60
CA LYS A 311 6.94 -12.69 3.95
C LYS A 311 7.61 -12.14 5.21
N ILE A 312 7.75 -10.81 5.31
CA ILE A 312 8.34 -10.16 6.50
C ILE A 312 7.50 -10.46 7.75
N LEU A 313 6.18 -10.24 7.67
CA LEU A 313 5.27 -10.50 8.78
C LEU A 313 5.30 -11.98 9.19
N HIS A 314 5.18 -12.89 8.23
CA HIS A 314 5.20 -14.32 8.51
C HIS A 314 6.49 -14.72 9.21
N ASN A 315 7.66 -14.28 8.71
CA ASN A 315 8.93 -14.58 9.34
C ASN A 315 8.98 -14.05 10.78
N GLN A 316 8.64 -12.78 11.00
CA GLN A 316 8.69 -12.16 12.33
C GLN A 316 7.73 -12.82 13.32
N PHE A 317 6.47 -13.02 12.92
CA PHE A 317 5.45 -13.57 13.82
C PHE A 317 5.62 -15.07 14.07
N SER A 318 6.12 -15.84 13.10
CA SER A 318 6.35 -17.28 13.29
C SER A 318 7.57 -17.60 14.14
N THR A 319 8.64 -16.79 14.09
CA THR A 319 9.87 -17.06 14.84
C THR A 319 9.94 -16.32 16.17
N ASN A 320 9.42 -15.09 16.25
CA ASN A 320 9.71 -14.18 17.36
C ASN A 320 8.52 -13.98 18.31
N ILE A 321 7.31 -14.38 17.92
CA ILE A 321 6.12 -14.30 18.81
C ILE A 321 5.71 -15.69 19.26
N LYS A 322 6.02 -16.01 20.52
CA LYS A 322 5.48 -17.19 21.22
C LYS A 322 4.19 -16.78 21.94
N TYR A 323 3.06 -16.82 21.23
CA TYR A 323 1.76 -16.45 21.80
C TYR A 323 1.32 -17.46 22.89
N LEU A 324 1.02 -16.94 24.09
CA LEU A 324 0.43 -17.68 25.22
C LEU A 324 -1.08 -17.42 25.31
N GLY A 325 -1.84 -17.90 24.33
CA GLY A 325 -3.32 -17.98 24.36
C GLY A 325 -3.83 -18.88 23.22
N PRO A 326 -5.14 -19.13 23.03
CA PRO A 326 -6.32 -18.98 23.88
C PRO A 326 -6.60 -20.25 24.71
N LEU A 327 -5.65 -21.19 24.73
CA LEU A 327 -5.76 -22.45 25.44
C LEU A 327 -5.48 -22.33 26.95
N ARG A 328 -5.49 -21.13 27.55
CA ARG A 328 -5.14 -20.98 28.97
C ARG A 328 -6.03 -21.87 29.82
N LYS A 329 -5.40 -22.76 30.61
CA LYS A 329 -6.14 -23.51 31.63
C LYS A 329 -6.62 -22.46 32.63
N GLY A 330 -7.94 -22.42 32.90
CA GLY A 330 -8.48 -21.52 33.92
C GLY A 330 -7.77 -21.74 35.27
N PRO A 331 -7.79 -20.76 36.19
CA PRO A 331 -7.18 -20.92 37.48
C PRO A 331 -7.73 -22.17 38.17
N VAL A 332 -6.83 -23.05 38.60
CA VAL A 332 -7.14 -24.30 39.29
C VAL A 332 -6.65 -24.21 40.73
N PRO A 333 -7.31 -24.89 41.69
CA PRO A 333 -6.87 -24.88 43.09
C PRO A 333 -5.43 -25.37 43.28
N PHE A 334 -4.99 -26.27 42.39
CA PHE A 334 -3.66 -26.86 42.40
C PHE A 334 -3.12 -26.99 40.98
N TYR A 335 -1.85 -26.67 40.83
CA TYR A 335 -1.12 -26.75 39.57
C TYR A 335 -0.21 -27.98 39.55
N GLU A 336 -0.14 -28.62 38.39
CA GLU A 336 0.73 -29.77 38.14
C GLU A 336 2.20 -29.33 38.17
N THR A 337 3.08 -30.22 38.62
CA THR A 337 4.52 -30.04 38.48
C THR A 337 4.92 -30.15 37.01
N ASN A 338 6.02 -29.48 36.61
CA ASN A 338 6.46 -29.50 35.22
C ASN A 338 7.22 -30.81 34.92
N PRO A 339 6.73 -31.69 34.02
CA PRO A 339 7.41 -32.93 33.66
C PRO A 339 8.53 -32.74 32.62
N TYR A 340 8.65 -31.53 32.03
CA TYR A 340 9.67 -31.17 31.05
C TYR A 340 10.90 -30.55 31.72
N ASN A 341 11.88 -30.09 30.92
CA ASN A 341 13.16 -29.51 31.35
C ASN A 341 13.09 -28.26 32.26
N GLY A 342 11.90 -27.88 32.76
CA GLY A 342 11.74 -26.77 33.71
C GLY A 342 11.90 -25.37 33.11
N GLU A 343 11.87 -25.22 31.78
CA GLU A 343 12.05 -23.93 31.10
C GLU A 343 10.82 -23.43 30.35
N THR A 344 9.73 -24.20 30.37
CA THR A 344 8.49 -23.87 29.66
C THR A 344 7.33 -23.73 30.61
N VAL A 345 6.43 -22.79 30.33
CA VAL A 345 5.13 -22.64 31.03
C VAL A 345 4.04 -23.56 30.44
N GLY A 346 4.34 -24.32 29.39
CA GLY A 346 3.37 -25.15 28.67
C GLY A 346 2.55 -24.36 27.64
N LEU A 347 1.82 -25.05 26.77
CA LEU A 347 1.04 -24.44 25.68
C LEU A 347 -0.19 -23.68 26.21
N LYS A 348 -0.63 -24.00 27.42
CA LYS A 348 -1.82 -23.51 28.11
C LYS A 348 -1.47 -22.70 29.36
N GLY A 349 -0.18 -22.47 29.63
CA GLY A 349 0.28 -21.91 30.91
C GLY A 349 0.12 -22.88 32.08
N GLU A 350 -0.09 -24.18 31.83
CA GLU A 350 -0.35 -25.21 32.84
C GLU A 350 0.81 -25.39 33.83
N TYR A 351 2.04 -25.05 33.43
CA TYR A 351 3.24 -25.15 34.26
C TYR A 351 3.74 -23.80 34.79
N THR A 352 2.94 -22.73 34.68
CA THR A 352 3.33 -21.38 35.14
C THR A 352 3.68 -21.38 36.63
N ALA A 353 2.87 -22.07 37.45
CA ALA A 353 3.14 -22.19 38.89
C ALA A 353 4.45 -22.93 39.18
N ALA A 354 4.72 -24.01 38.44
CA ALA A 354 5.94 -24.80 38.60
C ALA A 354 7.19 -24.02 38.18
N LEU A 355 7.12 -23.30 37.07
CA LEU A 355 8.23 -22.47 36.61
C LEU A 355 8.51 -21.35 37.62
N LEU A 356 7.48 -20.64 38.07
CA LEU A 356 7.65 -19.55 39.03
C LEU A 356 8.12 -20.08 40.38
N TYR A 357 7.62 -21.23 40.86
CA TYR A 357 8.08 -21.83 42.11
C TYR A 357 9.57 -22.20 42.05
N ASN A 358 10.01 -22.82 40.96
CA ASN A 358 11.39 -23.30 40.80
C ASN A 358 12.38 -22.16 40.55
N LYS A 359 11.95 -21.10 39.85
CA LYS A 359 12.83 -20.04 39.35
C LYS A 359 12.59 -18.67 39.97
N LYS A 360 11.69 -18.53 40.94
CA LYS A 360 11.35 -17.23 41.57
C LYS A 360 12.55 -16.42 42.01
N ASP A 361 13.61 -17.07 42.48
CA ASP A 361 14.82 -16.44 43.01
C ASP A 361 15.94 -16.29 41.97
N GLU A 362 15.75 -16.76 40.72
CA GLU A 362 16.72 -16.57 39.64
C GLU A 362 16.80 -15.09 39.26
N ILE A 363 18.02 -14.56 39.19
CA ILE A 363 18.27 -13.19 38.71
C ILE A 363 18.17 -13.16 37.20
N ILE A 364 17.26 -12.32 36.69
CA ILE A 364 17.04 -12.10 35.27
C ILE A 364 17.21 -10.63 34.91
N THR A 365 17.55 -10.38 33.66
CA THR A 365 17.45 -9.06 33.06
C THR A 365 16.12 -8.96 32.34
N TYR A 366 15.33 -7.93 32.65
CA TYR A 366 14.01 -7.72 32.06
C TYR A 366 13.75 -6.25 31.80
N LEU A 367 12.85 -5.98 30.86
CA LEU A 367 12.35 -4.65 30.57
C LEU A 367 11.23 -4.32 31.56
N SER A 368 11.48 -3.42 32.52
CA SER A 368 10.49 -2.97 33.49
C SER A 368 9.68 -1.81 32.91
N PRO A 369 8.34 -1.90 32.90
CA PRO A 369 7.50 -0.80 32.42
C PRO A 369 7.50 0.35 33.45
N ILE A 370 7.73 1.56 32.99
CA ILE A 370 7.58 2.79 33.78
C ILE A 370 6.63 3.75 33.09
N LEU A 371 5.74 4.36 33.88
CA LEU A 371 4.90 5.47 33.43
C LEU A 371 5.78 6.71 33.29
N TYR A 372 5.90 7.22 32.06
CA TYR A 372 6.63 8.45 31.78
C TYR A 372 5.65 9.60 31.51
N ASN A 373 5.87 10.76 32.13
CA ASN A 373 5.08 11.98 31.95
C ASN A 373 3.56 11.82 32.18
N ASN A 374 3.14 11.22 33.31
CA ASN A 374 1.76 11.23 33.80
C ASN A 374 0.67 11.06 32.72
N GLU A 375 0.73 9.96 31.94
CA GLU A 375 -0.42 9.15 31.47
C GLU A 375 -0.38 8.62 30.01
N GLN A 376 0.61 8.92 29.15
CA GLN A 376 0.48 8.52 27.73
C GLN A 376 1.66 7.80 27.07
N TYR A 377 2.81 7.66 27.72
CA TYR A 377 3.96 6.96 27.11
C TYR A 377 4.53 5.89 28.05
N ILE A 378 4.48 4.64 27.60
CA ILE A 378 5.17 3.52 28.25
C ILE A 378 6.64 3.62 27.87
N LYS A 379 7.52 3.75 28.88
CA LYS A 379 8.95 3.59 28.69
C LYS A 379 9.39 2.29 29.32
N PHE A 380 10.24 1.55 28.63
CA PHE A 380 10.88 0.35 29.18
C PHE A 380 12.27 0.70 29.67
N VAL A 381 12.59 0.28 30.89
CA VAL A 381 13.93 0.41 31.46
C VAL A 381 14.43 -0.99 31.77
N GLU A 382 15.61 -1.30 31.28
CA GLU A 382 16.29 -2.54 31.63
C GLU A 382 16.58 -2.58 33.12
N LYS A 383 16.10 -3.62 33.80
CA LYS A 383 16.34 -3.88 35.21
C LYS A 383 16.87 -5.30 35.38
N GLN A 384 17.65 -5.48 36.43
CA GLN A 384 18.13 -6.78 36.87
C GLN A 384 17.55 -7.07 38.25
N ASP A 385 16.74 -8.11 38.37
CA ASP A 385 16.07 -8.51 39.61
C ASP A 385 15.69 -9.99 39.56
N THR A 386 15.10 -10.53 40.62
CA THR A 386 14.57 -11.89 40.62
C THR A 386 13.40 -12.05 39.64
N LEU A 387 13.20 -13.23 39.07
CA LEU A 387 12.04 -13.54 38.23
C LEU A 387 10.72 -13.20 38.93
N HIS A 388 10.63 -13.48 40.23
CA HIS A 388 9.49 -13.12 41.05
C HIS A 388 9.19 -11.62 41.03
N ASN A 389 10.21 -10.79 41.30
CA ASN A 389 10.06 -9.34 41.33
C ASN A 389 9.80 -8.77 39.94
N ALA A 390 10.37 -9.37 38.89
CA ALA A 390 10.07 -9.03 37.51
C ALA A 390 8.59 -9.28 37.18
N CYS A 391 8.05 -10.45 37.56
CA CYS A 391 6.63 -10.77 37.39
C CYS A 391 5.74 -9.79 38.18
N ILE A 392 6.07 -9.50 39.45
CA ILE A 392 5.34 -8.51 40.25
C ILE A 392 5.41 -7.12 39.62
N SER A 393 6.57 -6.69 39.11
CA SER A 393 6.73 -5.38 38.46
C SER A 393 5.78 -5.23 37.28
N TRP A 394 5.66 -6.25 36.43
CA TRP A 394 4.73 -6.25 35.30
C TRP A 394 3.27 -6.31 35.77
N LEU A 395 2.94 -7.21 36.68
CA LEU A 395 1.55 -7.40 37.10
C LEU A 395 1.00 -6.26 37.97
N THR A 396 1.88 -5.58 38.70
CA THR A 396 1.56 -4.33 39.42
C THR A 396 1.36 -3.19 38.44
N TYR A 397 2.23 -3.08 37.43
CA TYR A 397 2.06 -2.09 36.36
C TYR A 397 0.73 -2.27 35.61
N LEU A 398 0.32 -3.52 35.35
CA LEU A 398 -0.96 -3.86 34.73
C LEU A 398 -2.17 -3.63 35.66
N GLY A 399 -1.96 -3.18 36.90
CA GLY A 399 -3.02 -2.95 37.88
C GLY A 399 -3.72 -4.22 38.37
N VAL A 400 -3.19 -5.41 38.06
CA VAL A 400 -3.85 -6.70 38.30
C VAL A 400 -3.67 -7.13 39.76
N ILE A 401 -2.43 -7.10 40.26
CA ILE A 401 -2.07 -7.58 41.59
C ILE A 401 -0.92 -6.76 42.16
N THR A 402 -0.77 -6.76 43.48
CA THR A 402 0.35 -6.14 44.21
C THR A 402 1.38 -7.16 44.69
N ASP A 403 1.03 -8.45 44.71
CA ASP A 403 1.88 -9.50 45.23
C ASP A 403 1.46 -10.89 44.72
N ILE A 404 2.41 -11.82 44.62
CA ILE A 404 2.21 -13.22 44.26
C ILE A 404 2.94 -14.09 45.28
N GLU A 405 2.29 -15.12 45.80
CA GLU A 405 2.94 -16.15 46.60
C GLU A 405 2.72 -17.50 45.92
N VAL A 406 3.81 -18.23 45.67
CA VAL A 406 3.76 -19.60 45.15
C VAL A 406 4.27 -20.56 46.20
N GLY A 407 3.48 -21.57 46.54
CA GLY A 407 3.79 -22.55 47.57
C GLY A 407 3.63 -23.99 47.09
N ASP A 408 4.38 -24.88 47.71
CA ASP A 408 4.27 -26.33 47.54
C ASP A 408 3.37 -26.91 48.64
N ILE A 409 2.38 -27.71 48.26
CA ILE A 409 1.43 -28.36 49.17
C ILE A 409 1.62 -29.89 49.16
N GLY A 410 2.78 -30.39 48.70
CA GLY A 410 3.10 -31.82 48.70
C GLY A 410 2.38 -32.58 47.58
N GLU A 411 1.73 -33.72 47.90
CA GLU A 411 1.11 -34.62 46.91
C GLU A 411 0.01 -33.97 46.05
N LEU A 412 -0.55 -32.83 46.49
CA LEU A 412 -1.57 -32.08 45.76
C LEU A 412 -1.01 -31.17 44.67
N GLY A 413 0.30 -30.91 44.66
CA GLY A 413 0.97 -30.02 43.72
C GLY A 413 1.19 -28.60 44.26
N LEU A 414 1.23 -27.62 43.36
CA LEU A 414 1.60 -26.24 43.68
C LEU A 414 0.37 -25.34 43.79
N ASN A 415 0.43 -24.31 44.64
CA ASN A 415 -0.57 -23.24 44.69
C ASN A 415 0.00 -21.88 44.30
N ILE A 416 -0.89 -21.02 43.78
CA ILE A 416 -0.62 -19.60 43.60
C ILE A 416 -1.65 -18.83 44.43
N LYS A 417 -1.18 -17.88 45.24
CA LYS A 417 -1.98 -16.88 45.93
C LYS A 417 -1.60 -15.51 45.39
N VAL A 418 -2.58 -14.62 45.28
CA VAL A 418 -2.37 -13.25 44.79
C VAL A 418 -3.00 -12.24 45.74
N LYS A 419 -2.39 -11.06 45.86
CA LYS A 419 -2.99 -9.90 46.56
C LYS A 419 -3.41 -8.87 45.53
N ASN A 420 -4.65 -8.39 45.62
CA ASN A 420 -5.19 -7.40 44.68
C ASN A 420 -5.00 -5.97 45.21
N THR A 421 -4.93 -5.01 44.28
CA THR A 421 -4.79 -3.57 44.52
C THR A 421 -5.89 -2.95 45.40
N ASN A 422 -7.08 -3.55 45.46
CA ASN A 422 -8.24 -3.01 46.19
C ASN A 422 -8.46 -3.54 47.62
N ASP A 423 -7.71 -4.55 48.08
CA ASP A 423 -7.94 -5.18 49.39
C ASP A 423 -7.03 -4.59 50.48
N LYS A 424 -7.43 -3.48 51.09
CA LYS A 424 -6.77 -2.94 52.30
C LYS A 424 -7.29 -3.50 53.64
N LYS A 425 -8.24 -4.44 53.67
CA LYS A 425 -8.66 -5.13 54.90
C LYS A 425 -9.18 -6.54 54.62
N THR A 426 -8.55 -7.54 55.25
CA THR A 426 -9.24 -8.80 55.59
C THR A 426 -10.47 -8.50 56.45
N ALA A 427 -11.69 -8.48 55.88
CA ALA A 427 -12.94 -8.65 56.65
C ALA A 427 -14.20 -8.92 55.80
N ARG A 428 -14.96 -9.89 56.31
CA ARG A 428 -16.38 -10.25 56.13
C ARG A 428 -17.33 -9.14 55.58
N PHE A 429 -18.09 -9.52 54.55
CA PHE A 429 -19.27 -8.81 54.05
C PHE A 429 -20.38 -8.67 55.10
N LYS A 430 -21.00 -7.48 55.16
CA LYS A 430 -22.40 -7.26 55.57
C LYS A 430 -23.08 -6.37 54.53
N SER A 431 -24.25 -6.81 54.08
CA SER A 431 -25.19 -6.13 53.19
C SER A 431 -25.84 -4.91 53.84
N CYS A 432 -26.17 -3.88 53.05
CA CYS A 432 -27.51 -3.25 52.99
C CYS A 432 -27.53 -2.09 51.96
N TRP A 433 -28.66 -1.98 51.27
CA TRP A 433 -29.04 -0.90 50.36
C TRP A 433 -29.21 0.46 51.07
N GLY A 434 -28.99 1.57 50.35
CA GLY A 434 -29.71 2.83 50.57
C GLY A 434 -28.88 4.13 50.53
N GLY A 435 -29.05 4.92 49.45
CA GLY A 435 -29.18 6.37 49.53
C GLY A 435 -27.93 7.27 49.40
N GLY A 436 -27.89 8.05 48.31
CA GLY A 436 -27.71 9.51 48.41
C GLY A 436 -26.30 10.12 48.40
N LYS A 437 -25.98 10.73 47.24
CA LYS A 437 -25.21 11.98 46.99
C LYS A 437 -23.70 12.07 47.30
N SER A 438 -23.03 12.46 46.20
CA SER A 438 -21.89 13.39 46.04
C SER A 438 -20.51 13.02 46.57
N GLY A 439 -19.52 13.10 45.66
CA GLY A 439 -18.19 13.59 45.99
C GLY A 439 -17.03 12.78 45.41
N PHE A 440 -16.36 13.38 44.42
CA PHE A 440 -14.94 13.21 44.08
C PHE A 440 -14.46 11.90 43.44
N THR A 441 -14.33 12.01 42.11
CA THR A 441 -13.22 11.56 41.25
C THR A 441 -11.97 11.02 41.97
N TYR A 442 -11.55 9.81 41.59
CA TYR A 442 -10.17 9.47 41.21
C TYR A 442 -10.23 8.16 40.41
N ASN A 443 -10.19 8.27 39.07
CA ASN A 443 -10.11 7.15 38.14
C ASN A 443 -8.64 6.88 37.84
N SER A 444 -8.16 5.66 38.07
CA SER A 444 -6.84 5.21 37.61
C SER A 444 -6.97 3.75 37.20
N HIS A 445 -7.15 3.50 35.90
CA HIS A 445 -7.28 2.17 35.30
C HIS A 445 -6.35 2.11 34.08
N VAL A 446 -5.40 1.17 34.10
CA VAL A 446 -4.44 0.92 33.00
C VAL A 446 -4.34 -0.59 32.77
N VAL A 447 -4.40 -0.99 31.51
CA VAL A 447 -4.10 -2.33 30.94
C VAL A 447 -2.94 -2.11 29.94
N ILE A 448 -1.98 -3.03 29.69
CA ILE A 448 -1.97 -4.03 28.58
C ILE A 448 -0.64 -4.84 28.55
N ILE A 449 -0.80 -6.12 28.15
CA ILE A 449 0.07 -7.31 27.84
C ILE A 449 0.51 -8.20 29.00
#